data_AF-A0A202BEG0-F1
#
_entry.id   AF-A0A202BEG0-F1
#
_cell.length_a   1.000
_cell.length_b   1.000
_cell.length_c   1.000
_cell.angle_alpha   90.00
_cell.angle_beta   90.00
_cell.angle_gamma   90.00
#
_symmetry.space_group_name_H-M   'P 1'
#
loop_
_entity.id
_entity.type
_entity.pdbx_description
1 polymer ?
#
loop_
_entity_poly.entity_id
_entity_poly.type
_entity_poly.pdbx_seq_one_letter_code
_entity_poly.pdbx_strand_id
1 'polypeptide(L)'
;MTPGDITTRYAWQFRGGRGIDHCVPPQWLPIVAELCNAIEEAISVADRPAFYWLDIKEKRGTIAVDYVAPANMTDTIEALIEAASVKLPVE
;
A
#
# COMPACT_ATOMS: atom_id res chain seq x y z
N MET A 1 12.71 9.46 -3.68
CA MET A 1 11.55 9.02 -2.89
C MET A 1 12.03 7.95 -1.93
N THR A 2 11.74 8.11 -0.65
CA THR A 2 12.04 7.17 0.42
C THR A 2 10.74 6.55 0.94
N PRO A 3 10.79 5.42 1.69
CA PRO A 3 9.65 4.91 2.43
C PRO A 3 9.00 5.99 3.32
N GLY A 4 9.82 6.82 3.98
CA GLY A 4 9.37 7.91 4.84
C GLY A 4 8.60 9.00 4.09
N ASP A 5 8.97 9.30 2.84
CA ASP A 5 8.24 10.27 2.01
C ASP A 5 6.81 9.78 1.73
N ILE A 6 6.65 8.48 1.49
CA ILE A 6 5.36 7.85 1.20
C ILE A 6 4.50 7.80 2.46
N THR A 7 5.06 7.30 3.57
CA THR A 7 4.29 7.19 4.82
C THR A 7 3.90 8.55 5.38
N THR A 8 4.69 9.60 5.13
CA THR A 8 4.32 10.98 5.48
C THR A 8 3.20 11.51 4.59
N ARG A 9 3.30 11.31 3.26
CA ARG A 9 2.30 11.80 2.30
C ARG A 9 0.93 11.15 2.51
N TYR A 10 0.90 9.85 2.81
CA TYR A 10 -0.33 9.08 2.99
C TYR A 10 -0.54 8.71 4.47
N ALA A 11 -0.21 9.61 5.40
CA ALA A 11 -0.13 9.31 6.83
C ALA A 11 -1.37 8.62 7.43
N TRP A 12 -2.58 8.93 6.95
CA TRP A 12 -3.79 8.29 7.45
C TRP A 12 -3.86 6.79 7.12
N GLN A 13 -3.20 6.35 6.05
CA GLN A 13 -3.06 4.94 5.69
C GLN A 13 -2.02 4.21 6.56
N PHE A 14 -1.12 4.93 7.23
CA PHE A 14 0.02 4.37 7.97
C PHE A 14 -0.06 4.65 9.48
N ARG A 15 -1.24 4.48 10.08
CA ARG A 15 -1.49 4.84 11.49
C ARG A 15 -1.29 3.73 12.52
N GLY A 16 -1.15 2.47 12.08
CA GLY A 16 -1.21 1.31 12.99
C GLY A 16 -0.24 0.17 12.66
N GLY A 17 0.66 0.36 11.69
CA GLY A 17 1.51 -0.69 11.15
C GLY A 17 3.01 -0.38 11.23
N ARG A 18 3.82 -1.35 10.79
CA ARG A 18 5.27 -1.20 10.55
C ARG A 18 5.56 -0.30 9.35
N GLY A 19 4.56 -0.09 8.49
CA GLY A 19 4.68 0.73 7.29
C GLY A 19 5.30 -0.05 6.14
N ILE A 20 6.25 0.56 5.46
CA ILE A 20 6.98 -0.03 4.33
C ILE A 20 8.28 -0.61 4.89
N ASP A 21 8.43 -1.93 4.82
CA ASP A 21 9.57 -2.67 5.33
C ASP A 21 10.85 -2.38 4.49
N HIS A 22 12.01 -2.45 5.14
CA HIS A 22 13.31 -2.24 4.52
C HIS A 22 13.65 -3.25 3.40
N CYS A 23 12.96 -4.40 3.33
CA CYS A 23 13.14 -5.33 2.23
C CYS A 23 12.49 -4.86 0.92
N VAL A 24 11.62 -3.82 0.92
CA VAL A 24 11.04 -3.28 -0.31
C VAL A 24 12.14 -2.61 -1.15
N PRO A 25 12.40 -3.08 -2.38
CA PRO A 25 13.41 -2.51 -3.24
C PRO A 25 13.10 -1.04 -3.58
N PRO A 26 14.10 -0.14 -3.62
CA PRO A 26 13.89 1.27 -3.95
C PRO A 26 13.15 1.51 -5.27
N GLN A 27 13.38 0.65 -6.27
CA GLN A 27 12.71 0.73 -7.57
C GLN A 27 11.21 0.41 -7.52
N TRP A 28 10.71 -0.19 -6.44
CA TRP A 28 9.28 -0.44 -6.23
C TRP A 28 8.56 0.72 -5.53
N LEU A 29 9.29 1.64 -4.91
CA LEU A 29 8.69 2.77 -4.17
C LEU A 29 7.73 3.62 -5.00
N PRO A 30 7.99 3.91 -6.29
CA PRO A 30 7.01 4.57 -7.15
C PRO A 30 5.69 3.79 -7.26
N ILE A 31 5.75 2.46 -7.38
CA ILE A 31 4.57 1.59 -7.48
C ILE A 31 3.82 1.55 -6.14
N VAL A 32 4.53 1.49 -5.01
CA VAL A 32 3.92 1.60 -3.68
C VAL A 32 3.23 2.96 -3.49
N ALA A 33 3.84 4.05 -3.97
CA ALA A 33 3.22 5.36 -3.91
C ALA A 33 1.99 5.49 -4.82
N GLU A 34 1.99 4.86 -5.99
CA GLU A 34 0.82 4.74 -6.87
C GLU A 34 -0.30 3.94 -6.20
N LEU A 35 0.02 2.81 -5.56
CA LEU A 35 -0.94 2.00 -4.81
C LEU A 35 -1.60 2.82 -3.70
N CYS A 36 -0.80 3.56 -2.91
CA CYS A 36 -1.34 4.44 -1.87
C CYS A 36 -2.25 5.53 -2.46
N ASN A 37 -1.90 6.10 -3.61
CA ASN A 37 -2.73 7.08 -4.30
C ASN A 37 -4.05 6.47 -4.82
N ALA A 38 -4.00 5.27 -5.39
CA ALA A 38 -5.21 4.60 -5.86
C ALA A 38 -6.20 4.33 -4.72
N ILE A 39 -5.68 3.97 -3.53
CA ILE A 39 -6.50 3.80 -2.33
C ILE A 39 -7.03 5.15 -1.81
N GLU A 40 -6.24 6.22 -1.90
CA GLU A 40 -6.68 7.59 -1.57
C GLU A 40 -7.91 8.01 -2.38
N GLU A 41 -7.93 7.65 -3.66
CA GLU A 41 -9.01 7.94 -4.60
C GLU A 41 -10.22 7.00 -4.41
N ALA A 42 -9.99 5.74 -4.03
CA ALA A 42 -11.03 4.74 -3.86
C ALA A 42 -11.78 4.85 -2.52
N ILE A 43 -11.10 5.24 -1.44
CA ILE A 43 -11.69 5.28 -0.10
C ILE A 43 -12.21 6.68 0.21
N SER A 44 -13.52 6.76 0.46
CA SER A 44 -14.17 7.98 0.91
C SER A 44 -13.58 8.48 2.24
N VAL A 45 -13.59 9.80 2.48
CA VAL A 45 -13.08 10.37 3.74
C VAL A 45 -13.74 9.74 4.97
N ALA A 46 -15.02 9.35 4.87
CA ALA A 46 -15.76 8.72 5.96
C ALA A 46 -15.26 7.32 6.30
N ASP A 47 -14.73 6.58 5.31
CA ASP A 47 -14.26 5.20 5.46
C ASP A 47 -12.75 5.10 5.77
N ARG A 48 -11.99 6.20 5.62
CA ARG A 48 -10.55 6.25 5.95
C ARG A 48 -10.22 5.73 7.35
N PRO A 49 -11.02 6.02 8.41
CA PRO A 49 -10.75 5.49 9.74
C PRO A 49 -10.90 3.97 9.86
N ALA A 50 -11.36 3.27 8.83
CA ALA A 50 -11.49 1.81 8.82
C ALA A 50 -10.45 1.14 7.91
N PHE A 51 -9.60 1.90 7.22
CA PHE A 51 -8.47 1.37 6.44
C PHE A 51 -7.12 1.78 7.01
N TYR A 52 -6.16 0.86 7.04
CA TYR A 52 -4.75 1.17 7.27
C TYR A 52 -3.84 -0.02 6.92
N TRP A 53 -2.62 0.30 6.48
CA TRP A 53 -1.53 -0.65 6.28
C TRP A 53 -0.96 -1.11 7.62
N LEU A 54 -0.77 -2.42 7.76
CA LEU A 54 -0.02 -3.05 8.83
C LEU A 54 1.43 -3.31 8.42
N ASP A 55 1.67 -3.76 7.19
CA ASP A 55 2.98 -4.09 6.67
C ASP A 55 2.96 -4.07 5.12
N ILE A 56 4.00 -3.54 4.49
CA ILE A 56 4.25 -3.63 3.05
C ILE A 56 5.67 -4.11 2.89
N LYS A 57 5.86 -5.30 2.30
CA LYS A 57 7.17 -5.95 2.18
C LYS A 57 7.34 -6.60 0.81
N GLU A 58 8.59 -6.78 0.41
CA GLU A 58 8.94 -7.69 -0.68
C GLU A 58 8.92 -9.13 -0.18
N LYS A 59 8.33 -10.03 -0.97
CA LYS A 59 8.38 -11.46 -0.72
C LYS A 59 8.38 -12.26 -2.04
N ARG A 60 9.54 -12.77 -2.43
CA ARG A 60 9.74 -13.62 -3.62
C ARG A 60 9.39 -12.92 -4.93
N GLY A 61 9.82 -11.67 -5.08
CA GLY A 61 9.61 -10.86 -6.28
C GLY A 61 8.21 -10.28 -6.38
N THR A 62 7.39 -10.35 -5.32
CA THR A 62 6.07 -9.70 -5.28
C THR A 62 5.92 -8.77 -4.07
N ILE A 63 4.99 -7.83 -4.18
CA ILE A 63 4.51 -7.04 -3.04
C ILE A 63 3.63 -7.96 -2.18
N ALA A 64 4.02 -8.14 -0.94
CA ALA A 64 3.19 -8.76 0.09
C ALA A 64 2.75 -7.69 1.09
N VAL A 65 1.45 -7.62 1.36
CA VAL A 65 0.86 -6.62 2.25
C VAL A 65 0.02 -7.26 3.34
N ASP A 66 0.05 -6.66 4.51
CA ASP A 66 -0.88 -6.90 5.61
C ASP A 66 -1.63 -5.59 5.86
N TYR A 67 -2.95 -5.62 5.98
CA TYR A 67 -3.77 -4.42 6.13
C TYR A 67 -5.09 -4.68 6.87
N VAL A 68 -5.73 -3.60 7.30
CA VAL A 68 -7.12 -3.59 7.76
C VAL A 68 -7.93 -2.78 6.76
N ALA A 69 -9.12 -3.27 6.41
CA ALA A 69 -10.04 -2.61 5.49
C ALA A 69 -11.51 -2.76 5.95
N PRO A 70 -12.39 -1.83 5.51
CA PRO A 70 -13.83 -2.04 5.58
C PRO A 70 -14.25 -3.30 4.80
N ALA A 71 -15.18 -4.08 5.33
CA ALA A 71 -15.62 -5.33 4.71
C ALA A 71 -16.19 -5.15 3.30
N ASN A 72 -16.79 -4.00 3.00
CA ASN A 72 -17.32 -3.64 1.69
C ASN A 72 -16.25 -3.15 0.69
N MET A 73 -14.99 -3.01 1.13
CA MET A 73 -13.89 -2.51 0.31
C MET A 73 -12.78 -3.54 0.08
N THR A 74 -12.81 -4.69 0.78
CA THR A 74 -11.77 -5.73 0.66
C THR A 74 -11.47 -6.08 -0.80
N ASP A 75 -12.48 -6.44 -1.58
CA ASP A 75 -12.31 -6.82 -3.00
C ASP A 75 -11.68 -5.70 -3.84
N THR A 76 -12.03 -4.43 -3.55
CA THR A 76 -11.46 -3.27 -4.25
C THR A 76 -9.98 -3.10 -3.89
N ILE A 77 -9.62 -3.25 -2.62
CA ILE A 77 -8.24 -3.15 -2.15
C ILE A 77 -7.39 -4.29 -2.71
N GLU A 78 -7.91 -5.52 -2.72
CA GLU A 78 -7.24 -6.67 -3.31
C GLU A 78 -6.96 -6.47 -4.81
N ALA A 79 -7.94 -5.97 -5.57
CA ALA A 79 -7.76 -5.65 -6.99
C ALA A 79 -6.69 -4.57 -7.22
N LEU A 80 -6.60 -3.56 -6.35
CA LEU A 80 -5.56 -2.53 -6.43
C LEU A 80 -4.16 -3.09 -6.11
N ILE A 81 -4.05 -4.00 -5.14
CA ILE A 81 -2.80 -4.69 -4.78
C ILE A 81 -2.34 -5.59 -5.93
N GLU A 82 -3.25 -6.33 -6.56
CA GLU A 82 -2.95 -7.16 -7.73
C GLU A 82 -2.46 -6.30 -8.90
N ALA A 83 -3.16 -5.20 -9.18
CA ALA A 83 -2.77 -4.24 -10.22
C ALA A 83 -1.40 -3.59 -9.97
N ALA A 84 -1.02 -3.37 -8.70
CA ALA A 84 0.32 -2.92 -8.35
C ALA A 84 1.37 -4.02 -8.56
N SER A 85 1.04 -5.26 -8.22
CA SER A 85 1.95 -6.41 -8.32
C SER A 85 2.35 -6.70 -9.77
N VAL A 86 1.43 -6.55 -10.74
CA VAL A 86 1.74 -6.75 -12.17
C VAL A 86 2.62 -5.67 -12.78
N LYS A 87 2.76 -4.51 -12.13
CA LYS A 87 3.63 -3.41 -12.57
C LYS A 87 5.06 -3.54 -12.07
N LEU A 88 5.32 -4.48 -11.15
CA LEU A 88 6.65 -4.66 -10.58
C LEU A 88 7.66 -5.00 -11.69
N PRO A 89 8.83 -4.35 -11.70
CA PRO A 89 9.88 -4.69 -12.65
C PRO A 89 10.28 -6.15 -12.45
N VAL A 90 10.25 -6.92 -13.53
CA VAL A 90 10.82 -8.27 -13.56
C VAL A 90 12.34 -8.13 -13.50
N GLU A 91 12.97 -8.82 -12.55
CA GLU A 91 14.43 -8.90 -12.46
C GLU A 91 15.07 -9.58 -13.68
#